data_AF-A0A6J5WK04-F1
#
_entry.id   AF-A0A6J5WK04-F1
#
_cell.length_a   1.000
_cell.length_b   1.000
_cell.length_c   1.000
_cell.angle_alpha   90.00
_cell.angle_beta   90.00
_cell.angle_gamma   90.00
#
_symmetry.space_group_name_H-M   'P 1'
#
loop_
_entity.id
_entity.type
_entity.pdbx_description
1 polymer ?
#
loop_
_entity_poly.entity_id
_entity_poly.type
_entity_poly.pdbx_seq_one_letter_code
_entity_poly.pdbx_strand_id
1 'polypeptide(L)'
;MATTAHFLPRIPADLLDHIRGYAQTQRIAKFSCSFPASEQNAECLTSLPFSKTSFTRSFIIKTMPYCEVGSRQNATGDANLNNGIKIFYRTYGQGPTKVLLIIGLAGTHDSWGPQIQGLTGSVTPNDDDERRAADGCDNEAGFSGGGIEVCAFDNRGMGRSSVPTQKSEYTTKTMAKDAIALMDHLGWREAHVFGHSMGAMIACKLAAMVPDRILSLALLNVTGGGFECLPRLDRHTLSIAVRFLKAKTPEQRAAVDLDTHYSKGYLEEYVGSNTRRAILYQEYVKGISATGMQSNHGFEGQVNACWTHKMKQMEIELIRSAGFLVSVIHGRHDVIAQIYYARRLAEKLHPVARMVDLPGGHLVSHERTEEVNKALIELIKASEAKTEPHDWTNLPEKSLGWMATRMSLIRKRTDEGNCVSFMCNMFEKLHLCLLYLFGLFALAFENARRTFRSIKPARIGHSIT
;
A
#
# COMPACT_ATOMS: atom_id res chain seq x y z
N MET A 1 -34.84 42.74 24.17
CA MET A 1 -34.32 43.16 22.86
C MET A 1 -32.93 43.73 23.10
N ALA A 2 -31.90 42.95 22.78
CA ALA A 2 -30.51 43.29 23.06
C ALA A 2 -29.75 43.47 21.73
N THR A 3 -29.09 44.60 21.56
CA THR A 3 -28.19 44.91 20.44
C THR A 3 -26.90 45.46 21.03
N THR A 4 -25.90 44.59 21.16
CA THR A 4 -24.51 44.95 21.48
C THR A 4 -23.67 44.75 20.22
N ALA A 5 -23.16 45.86 19.68
CA ALA A 5 -22.24 45.91 18.56
C ALA A 5 -20.83 45.51 19.01
N HIS A 6 -20.22 44.55 18.33
CA HIS A 6 -18.83 44.16 18.52
C HIS A 6 -17.91 44.93 17.57
N PHE A 7 -16.89 45.56 18.17
CA PHE A 7 -15.71 46.14 17.55
C PHE A 7 -14.91 45.08 16.76
N LEU A 8 -14.53 45.40 15.52
CA LEU A 8 -13.48 44.73 14.75
C LEU A 8 -12.13 45.42 15.02
N PRO A 9 -11.01 44.70 15.22
CA PRO A 9 -9.70 45.31 15.33
C PRO A 9 -9.14 45.69 13.95
N ARG A 10 -8.59 46.91 13.86
CA ARG A 10 -7.86 47.46 12.71
C ARG A 10 -6.51 46.75 12.56
N ILE A 11 -6.18 46.36 11.33
CA ILE A 11 -4.84 45.88 10.95
C ILE A 11 -3.92 47.10 10.77
N PRO A 12 -2.69 47.08 11.34
CA PRO A 12 -1.70 48.15 11.15
C PRO A 12 -1.24 48.30 9.69
N ALA A 13 -1.00 49.55 9.27
CA ALA A 13 -0.75 49.97 7.89
C ALA A 13 0.65 49.62 7.33
N ASP A 14 1.45 48.90 8.11
CA ASP A 14 2.83 48.51 7.84
C ASP A 14 2.96 47.13 7.16
N LEU A 15 1.83 46.43 6.92
CA LEU A 15 1.79 45.15 6.20
C LEU A 15 1.50 45.30 4.68
N LEU A 16 1.20 46.51 4.20
CA LEU A 16 0.85 46.76 2.79
C LEU A 16 2.05 47.15 1.89
N ASP A 17 3.19 47.52 2.48
CA ASP A 17 4.41 47.86 1.71
C ASP A 17 5.33 46.67 1.41
N HIS A 18 5.10 45.50 2.04
CA HIS A 18 5.87 44.28 1.73
C HIS A 18 5.29 43.46 0.55
N ILE A 19 4.10 43.82 0.04
CA ILE A 19 3.43 43.10 -1.05
C ILE A 19 3.66 43.77 -2.43
N ARG A 20 4.26 44.97 -2.49
CA ARG A 20 4.57 45.66 -3.77
C ARG A 20 5.99 45.45 -4.31
N GLY A 21 6.84 44.66 -3.64
CA GLY A 21 8.24 44.46 -4.03
C GLY A 21 8.56 43.25 -4.94
N TYR A 22 7.60 42.38 -5.25
CA TYR A 22 7.88 41.09 -5.90
C TYR A 22 7.32 40.93 -7.32
N ALA A 23 6.99 42.03 -7.99
CA ALA A 23 6.45 42.03 -9.35
C ALA A 23 7.29 42.87 -10.32
N GLN A 24 8.62 42.68 -10.36
CA GLN A 24 9.44 43.26 -11.44
C GLN A 24 10.83 42.64 -11.56
N THR A 25 10.98 41.43 -12.10
CA THR A 25 12.17 41.02 -12.89
C THR A 25 12.01 39.61 -13.46
N GLN A 26 11.45 39.48 -14.67
CA GLN A 26 11.88 38.47 -15.64
C GLN A 26 11.67 39.04 -17.05
N ARG A 27 12.67 39.78 -17.54
CA ARG A 27 12.84 40.00 -18.97
C ARG A 27 13.54 38.76 -19.53
N ILE A 28 12.85 38.11 -20.44
CA ILE A 28 13.33 36.99 -21.26
C ILE A 28 14.51 37.49 -22.09
N ALA A 29 15.72 37.01 -21.78
CA ALA A 29 16.86 37.10 -22.67
C ALA A 29 16.75 35.96 -23.69
N LYS A 30 16.36 36.29 -24.93
CA LYS A 30 16.52 35.42 -26.09
C LYS A 30 18.01 35.36 -26.42
N PHE A 31 18.65 34.23 -26.17
CA PHE A 31 19.94 33.91 -26.77
C PHE A 31 19.71 33.19 -28.10
N SER A 32 19.90 33.94 -29.18
CA SER A 32 20.14 33.41 -30.53
C SER A 32 21.63 33.15 -30.67
N CYS A 33 22.04 31.89 -30.81
CA CYS A 33 23.38 31.53 -31.27
C CYS A 33 23.29 31.05 -32.71
N SER A 34 23.66 31.95 -33.61
CA SER A 34 24.02 31.73 -35.00
C SER A 34 25.38 31.01 -35.07
N PHE A 35 25.43 29.88 -35.77
CA PHE A 35 26.68 29.26 -36.20
C PHE A 35 27.12 29.87 -37.55
N PRO A 36 28.38 30.27 -37.73
CA PRO A 36 28.91 30.55 -39.05
C PRO A 36 29.37 29.25 -39.73
N ALA A 37 28.95 29.08 -40.98
CA ALA A 37 29.52 28.12 -41.91
C ALA A 37 30.82 28.68 -42.51
N SER A 38 31.88 27.88 -42.53
CA SER A 38 33.00 28.07 -43.45
C SER A 38 33.62 26.72 -43.79
N GLU A 39 33.43 26.32 -45.04
CA GLU A 39 34.23 25.33 -45.75
C GLU A 39 35.68 25.79 -45.85
N GLN A 40 36.65 24.89 -45.72
CA GLN A 40 37.63 24.59 -46.79
C GLN A 40 38.75 23.64 -46.36
N ASN A 41 39.17 22.86 -47.37
CA ASN A 41 40.47 22.20 -47.58
C ASN A 41 40.67 20.78 -47.01
N ALA A 42 40.44 19.85 -47.93
CA ALA A 42 41.09 18.55 -48.00
C ALA A 42 42.54 18.70 -48.47
N GLU A 43 43.46 17.91 -47.91
CA GLU A 43 44.64 17.43 -48.62
C GLU A 43 45.14 16.09 -48.03
N CYS A 44 45.79 15.34 -48.91
CA CYS A 44 45.98 13.89 -48.92
C CYS A 44 47.33 13.47 -48.29
N LEU A 45 47.40 12.26 -47.70
CA LEU A 45 48.34 11.17 -48.05
C LEU A 45 48.72 10.20 -46.89
N THR A 46 48.37 8.93 -47.10
CA THR A 46 49.14 7.68 -46.88
C THR A 46 49.60 7.18 -45.49
N SER A 47 49.06 6.00 -45.17
CA SER A 47 49.74 4.73 -44.80
C SER A 47 49.85 4.26 -43.32
N LEU A 48 49.23 3.09 -43.11
CA LEU A 48 49.62 1.94 -42.25
C LEU A 48 49.15 1.87 -40.77
N PRO A 49 48.96 0.64 -40.21
CA PRO A 49 47.64 0.20 -39.71
C PRO A 49 47.61 -0.11 -38.21
N PHE A 50 46.50 0.10 -37.50
CA PHE A 50 46.30 -0.47 -36.16
C PHE A 50 44.82 -0.78 -35.84
N SER A 51 44.58 -2.06 -35.53
CA SER A 51 43.61 -2.60 -34.56
C SER A 51 42.20 -1.96 -34.48
N LYS A 52 41.21 -2.63 -35.08
CA LYS A 52 39.79 -2.42 -34.73
C LYS A 52 39.51 -3.01 -33.35
N THR A 53 39.68 -2.21 -32.30
CA THR A 53 38.92 -2.38 -31.07
C THR A 53 37.68 -1.50 -31.18
N SER A 54 36.57 -2.12 -31.58
CA SER A 54 35.26 -1.48 -31.57
C SER A 54 34.82 -1.30 -30.12
N PHE A 55 35.04 -0.10 -29.57
CA PHE A 55 34.27 0.39 -28.43
C PHE A 55 32.83 0.58 -28.89
N THR A 56 31.98 -0.42 -28.67
CA THR A 56 30.54 -0.23 -28.73
C THR A 56 30.15 0.69 -27.57
N ARG A 57 29.92 1.97 -27.88
CA ARG A 57 29.15 2.87 -27.01
C ARG A 57 27.78 2.21 -26.80
N SER A 58 27.58 1.61 -25.63
CA SER A 58 26.27 1.16 -25.19
C SER A 58 25.36 2.39 -25.10
N PHE A 59 24.46 2.54 -26.07
CA PHE A 59 23.34 3.44 -25.93
C PHE A 59 22.48 2.88 -24.80
N ILE A 60 22.50 3.54 -23.63
CA ILE A 60 21.53 3.30 -22.57
C ILE A 60 20.19 3.72 -23.15
N ILE A 61 19.43 2.75 -23.66
CA ILE A 61 18.02 2.94 -23.96
C ILE A 61 17.38 3.32 -22.62
N LYS A 62 16.80 4.52 -22.57
CA LYS A 62 15.98 5.01 -21.45
C LYS A 62 14.80 4.06 -21.33
N THR A 63 14.97 2.94 -20.62
CA THR A 63 13.90 1.96 -20.42
C THR A 63 12.78 2.69 -19.71
N MET A 64 11.63 2.79 -20.37
CA MET A 64 10.47 3.41 -19.78
C MET A 64 10.14 2.66 -18.46
N PRO A 65 9.84 3.36 -17.36
CA PRO A 65 9.59 2.77 -16.03
C PRO A 65 8.23 2.06 -15.97
N TYR A 66 7.95 1.21 -16.95
CA TYR A 66 6.68 0.52 -17.14
C TYR A 66 6.91 -0.94 -17.52
N CYS A 67 6.28 -1.83 -16.78
CA CYS A 67 6.14 -3.23 -17.14
C CYS A 67 4.75 -3.43 -17.77
N GLU A 68 4.70 -3.98 -18.98
CA GLU A 68 3.44 -4.37 -19.60
C GLU A 68 3.00 -5.74 -19.06
N VAL A 69 1.80 -5.78 -18.48
CA VAL A 69 1.18 -6.97 -17.91
C VAL A 69 -0.13 -7.26 -18.62
N GLY A 70 -0.43 -8.54 -18.83
CA GLY A 70 -1.62 -8.98 -19.58
C GLY A 70 -1.90 -10.46 -19.38
N SER A 71 -3.14 -10.86 -19.59
CA SER A 71 -3.51 -12.28 -19.57
C SER A 71 -2.92 -12.97 -20.79
N ARG A 72 -1.86 -13.77 -20.63
CA ARG A 72 -1.61 -14.86 -21.57
C ARG A 72 -2.82 -15.78 -21.51
N GLN A 73 -3.71 -15.69 -22.50
CA GLN A 73 -4.60 -16.80 -22.85
C GLN A 73 -4.05 -17.48 -24.10
N ASN A 74 -4.05 -18.81 -24.00
CA ASN A 74 -3.83 -19.88 -24.97
C ASN A 74 -3.52 -19.49 -26.42
N ALA A 75 -2.55 -20.22 -26.98
CA ALA A 75 -2.27 -20.35 -28.40
C ALA A 75 -3.46 -20.94 -29.16
N THR A 76 -4.49 -20.13 -29.40
CA THR A 76 -5.50 -20.34 -30.44
C THR A 76 -5.90 -18.95 -30.91
N GLY A 77 -5.54 -18.64 -32.15
CA GLY A 77 -5.67 -17.31 -32.73
C GLY A 77 -7.09 -16.77 -32.63
N ASP A 78 -7.22 -15.65 -31.92
CA ASP A 78 -8.03 -14.54 -32.39
C ASP A 78 -7.38 -13.25 -31.87
N ALA A 79 -6.87 -12.46 -32.82
CA ALA A 79 -6.13 -11.24 -32.55
C ALA A 79 -7.13 -10.10 -32.31
N ASN A 80 -7.48 -9.85 -31.04
CA ASN A 80 -7.69 -8.52 -30.45
C ASN A 80 -8.40 -8.64 -29.09
N LEU A 81 -7.64 -8.48 -27.99
CA LEU A 81 -8.02 -7.85 -26.71
C LEU A 81 -6.83 -7.92 -25.72
N ASN A 82 -5.62 -7.57 -26.17
CA ASN A 82 -4.54 -7.20 -25.24
C ASN A 82 -4.77 -5.75 -24.83
N ASN A 83 -5.55 -5.49 -23.78
CA ASN A 83 -5.64 -4.15 -23.19
C ASN A 83 -4.40 -3.86 -22.32
N GLY A 84 -3.20 -3.95 -22.91
CA GLY A 84 -1.89 -3.92 -22.25
C GLY A 84 -1.85 -3.01 -21.02
N ILE A 85 -1.97 -3.62 -19.84
CA ILE A 85 -1.95 -2.92 -18.56
C ILE A 85 -0.50 -2.54 -18.30
N LYS A 86 -0.24 -1.28 -18.02
CA LYS A 86 1.10 -0.77 -17.72
C LYS A 86 1.24 -0.59 -16.22
N ILE A 87 2.24 -1.26 -15.64
CA ILE A 87 2.60 -1.14 -14.23
C ILE A 87 3.82 -0.24 -14.13
N PHE A 88 3.64 0.93 -13.54
CA PHE A 88 4.72 1.86 -13.27
C PHE A 88 5.58 1.36 -12.11
N TYR A 89 6.90 1.39 -12.26
CA TYR A 89 7.84 0.99 -11.21
C TYR A 89 9.07 1.89 -11.18
N ARG A 90 9.79 1.88 -10.06
CA ARG A 90 11.13 2.47 -9.91
C ARG A 90 12.05 1.48 -9.20
N THR A 91 13.33 1.51 -9.54
CA THR A 91 14.37 0.76 -8.83
C THR A 91 15.32 1.69 -8.07
N TYR A 92 15.85 1.20 -6.95
CA TYR A 92 16.69 1.95 -6.04
C TYR A 92 17.81 1.06 -5.52
N GLY A 93 19.00 1.65 -5.34
CA GLY A 93 20.18 0.89 -4.90
C GLY A 93 20.64 -0.12 -5.95
N GLN A 94 21.74 -0.81 -5.66
CA GLN A 94 22.29 -1.83 -6.54
C GLN A 94 22.88 -2.97 -5.71
N GLY A 95 22.75 -4.19 -6.21
CA GLY A 95 23.44 -5.35 -5.68
C GLY A 95 22.65 -6.66 -5.84
N PRO A 96 23.20 -7.79 -5.36
CA PRO A 96 22.64 -9.11 -5.61
C PRO A 96 21.32 -9.37 -4.87
N THR A 97 21.11 -8.76 -3.71
CA THR A 97 19.92 -8.98 -2.88
C THR A 97 18.75 -8.18 -3.45
N LYS A 98 17.72 -8.87 -3.93
CA LYS A 98 16.54 -8.26 -4.59
C LYS A 98 15.38 -8.14 -3.62
N VAL A 99 14.78 -6.96 -3.54
CA VAL A 99 13.62 -6.68 -2.67
C VAL A 99 12.49 -6.07 -3.50
N LEU A 100 11.34 -6.74 -3.54
CA LEU A 100 10.11 -6.23 -4.16
C LEU A 100 9.17 -5.65 -3.10
N LEU A 101 8.83 -4.37 -3.24
CA LEU A 101 7.92 -3.66 -2.33
C LEU A 101 6.53 -3.50 -2.95
N ILE A 102 5.50 -3.98 -2.27
CA ILE A 102 4.10 -3.95 -2.72
C ILE A 102 3.28 -3.05 -1.78
N ILE A 103 2.90 -1.87 -2.27
CA ILE A 103 2.16 -0.90 -1.45
C ILE A 103 0.69 -1.28 -1.24
N GLY A 104 0.07 -0.70 -0.20
CA GLY A 104 -1.33 -0.86 0.16
C GLY A 104 -2.32 -0.08 -0.71
N LEU A 105 -3.59 -0.13 -0.29
CA LEU A 105 -4.71 0.51 -0.97
C LEU A 105 -4.51 2.04 -1.03
N ALA A 106 -4.79 2.63 -2.19
CA ALA A 106 -4.65 4.07 -2.45
C ALA A 106 -3.26 4.66 -2.20
N GLY A 107 -2.22 3.84 -2.02
CA GLY A 107 -0.83 4.27 -1.90
C GLY A 107 -0.05 4.12 -3.20
N THR A 108 0.99 4.94 -3.38
CA THR A 108 1.96 4.83 -4.48
C THR A 108 3.26 4.23 -3.97
N HIS A 109 4.15 3.87 -4.89
CA HIS A 109 5.50 3.43 -4.57
C HIS A 109 6.28 4.41 -3.66
N ASP A 110 6.00 5.71 -3.74
CA ASP A 110 6.63 6.75 -2.89
C ASP A 110 6.39 6.54 -1.39
N SER A 111 5.28 5.88 -1.03
CA SER A 111 4.98 5.53 0.36
C SER A 111 6.01 4.58 0.98
N TRP A 112 6.93 4.00 0.20
CA TRP A 112 8.04 3.20 0.72
C TRP A 112 9.33 3.99 0.98
N GLY A 113 9.34 5.32 0.78
CA GLY A 113 10.54 6.17 0.92
C GLY A 113 11.42 5.86 2.14
N PRO A 114 10.87 5.81 3.38
CA PRO A 114 11.66 5.50 4.57
C PRO A 114 12.29 4.09 4.56
N GLN A 115 11.63 3.11 3.95
CA GLN A 115 12.15 1.74 3.81
C GLN A 115 13.17 1.64 2.69
N ILE A 116 12.94 2.33 1.56
CA ILE A 116 13.91 2.43 0.47
C ILE A 116 15.22 3.02 1.00
N GLN A 117 15.16 4.16 1.69
CA GLN A 117 16.34 4.77 2.32
C GLN A 117 17.02 3.82 3.31
N GLY A 118 16.25 3.12 4.15
CA GLY A 118 16.80 2.21 5.14
C GLY A 118 17.46 0.95 4.56
N LEU A 119 16.96 0.47 3.42
CA LEU A 119 17.47 -0.74 2.75
C LEU A 119 18.64 -0.44 1.82
N THR A 120 18.61 0.68 1.09
CA THR A 120 19.59 0.97 0.02
C THR A 120 20.55 2.11 0.37
N GLY A 121 20.27 2.90 1.41
CA GLY A 121 20.99 4.14 1.69
C GLY A 121 20.66 5.31 0.75
N SER A 122 19.73 5.14 -0.20
CA SER A 122 19.38 6.16 -1.20
C SER A 122 17.88 6.20 -1.49
N VAL A 123 17.31 7.40 -1.54
CA VAL A 123 15.96 7.66 -2.09
C VAL A 123 15.95 8.03 -3.58
N THR A 124 17.11 8.09 -4.22
CA THR A 124 17.21 8.45 -5.65
C THR A 124 16.97 7.22 -6.52
N PRO A 125 16.00 7.25 -7.46
CA PRO A 125 15.80 6.17 -8.42
C PRO A 125 17.01 5.96 -9.33
N ASN A 126 17.27 4.71 -9.71
CA ASN A 126 18.40 4.34 -10.59
C ASN A 126 18.27 4.89 -12.01
N ASP A 127 17.07 5.22 -12.46
CA ASP A 127 16.78 5.72 -13.81
C ASP A 127 16.76 7.25 -13.93
N ASP A 128 16.98 7.97 -12.81
CA ASP A 128 17.11 9.44 -12.78
C ASP A 128 18.59 9.90 -12.99
N ASP A 129 19.47 9.00 -13.47
CA ASP A 129 20.92 9.18 -13.64
C ASP A 129 21.35 10.05 -14.84
N GLU A 130 20.82 11.28 -14.94
CA GLU A 130 21.55 12.36 -15.62
C GLU A 130 22.65 12.97 -14.72
N ARG A 131 22.72 12.62 -13.42
CA ARG A 131 23.63 13.26 -12.44
C ARG A 131 24.82 12.43 -11.95
N ARG A 132 24.85 11.10 -12.11
CA ARG A 132 25.97 10.28 -11.59
C ARG A 132 27.24 10.30 -12.42
N ALA A 133 27.22 10.85 -13.64
CA ALA A 133 28.45 10.98 -14.44
C ALA A 133 29.36 12.15 -13.99
N ALA A 134 28.92 12.99 -13.05
CA ALA A 134 29.65 14.21 -12.66
C ALA A 134 30.22 14.20 -11.23
N ASP A 135 29.61 13.49 -10.27
CA ASP A 135 30.03 13.54 -8.87
C ASP A 135 30.66 12.20 -8.44
N GLY A 136 31.95 12.05 -8.73
CA GLY A 136 32.81 11.04 -8.13
C GLY A 136 33.07 11.39 -6.66
N CYS A 137 32.09 11.14 -5.79
CA CYS A 137 32.23 11.28 -4.36
C CYS A 137 31.81 9.97 -3.68
N ASP A 138 32.83 9.21 -3.28
CA ASP A 138 32.72 8.05 -2.40
C ASP A 138 32.15 8.47 -1.04
N ASN A 139 30.83 8.38 -0.88
CA ASN A 139 30.20 8.47 0.44
C ASN A 139 30.21 7.09 1.09
N GLU A 140 31.34 6.76 1.69
CA GLU A 140 31.54 5.73 2.71
C GLU A 140 30.72 6.07 3.98
N ALA A 141 29.42 5.80 3.96
CA ALA A 141 28.60 5.66 5.17
C ALA A 141 27.26 4.96 4.84
N GLY A 142 27.25 3.64 4.73
CA GLY A 142 26.02 2.87 4.59
C GLY A 142 26.22 1.40 4.26
N PHE A 143 26.26 0.55 5.29
CA PHE A 143 26.14 -0.91 5.26
C PHE A 143 27.13 -1.69 4.36
N SER A 144 28.19 -2.21 4.99
CA SER A 144 29.15 -3.18 4.42
C SER A 144 28.57 -4.61 4.27
N GLY A 145 27.34 -4.74 3.77
CA GLY A 145 26.72 -6.02 3.39
C GLY A 145 26.36 -5.98 1.91
N GLY A 146 26.46 -7.11 1.20
CA GLY A 146 26.21 -7.19 -0.25
C GLY A 146 24.99 -6.34 -0.67
N GLY A 147 25.18 -5.44 -1.63
CA GLY A 147 24.22 -4.38 -1.91
C GLY A 147 22.79 -4.87 -2.16
N ILE A 148 21.81 -4.06 -1.77
CA ILE A 148 20.38 -4.33 -1.94
C ILE A 148 19.85 -3.52 -3.12
N GLU A 149 19.19 -4.19 -4.06
CA GLU A 149 18.39 -3.54 -5.09
C GLU A 149 16.90 -3.68 -4.74
N VAL A 150 16.21 -2.54 -4.64
CA VAL A 150 14.80 -2.45 -4.32
C VAL A 150 14.00 -2.08 -5.56
N CYS A 151 12.87 -2.74 -5.79
CA CYS A 151 11.86 -2.34 -6.76
C CYS A 151 10.57 -2.00 -6.01
N ALA A 152 10.05 -0.79 -6.24
CA ALA A 152 8.75 -0.36 -5.73
C ALA A 152 7.88 0.08 -6.91
N PHE A 153 6.61 -0.31 -6.91
CA PHE A 153 5.71 -0.07 -8.03
C PHE A 153 4.32 0.40 -7.59
N ASP A 154 3.65 1.09 -8.51
CA ASP A 154 2.26 1.49 -8.33
C ASP A 154 1.35 0.34 -8.73
N ASN A 155 0.50 -0.13 -7.82
CA ASN A 155 -0.50 -1.13 -8.15
C ASN A 155 -1.47 -0.60 -9.24
N ARG A 156 -2.02 -1.50 -10.06
CA ARG A 156 -3.12 -1.16 -10.99
C ARG A 156 -4.20 -0.33 -10.28
N GLY A 157 -4.72 0.67 -10.98
CA GLY A 157 -5.71 1.62 -10.44
C GLY A 157 -5.13 2.68 -9.49
N MET A 158 -3.81 2.84 -9.41
CA MET A 158 -3.18 3.87 -8.58
C MET A 158 -1.95 4.47 -9.24
N GLY A 159 -1.64 5.71 -8.84
CA GLY A 159 -0.45 6.44 -9.28
C GLY A 159 -0.35 6.52 -10.79
N ARG A 160 0.80 6.10 -11.33
CA ARG A 160 1.11 6.17 -12.77
C ARG A 160 0.76 4.88 -13.52
N SER A 161 0.27 3.86 -12.84
CA SER A 161 -0.15 2.59 -13.45
C SER A 161 -1.51 2.71 -14.12
N SER A 162 -1.78 1.81 -15.08
CA SER A 162 -3.07 1.74 -15.76
C SER A 162 -4.22 1.54 -14.77
N VAL A 163 -5.37 2.11 -15.12
CA VAL A 163 -6.62 2.01 -14.34
C VAL A 163 -7.64 1.21 -15.17
N PRO A 164 -7.66 -0.13 -15.04
CA PRO A 164 -8.76 -0.93 -15.58
C PRO A 164 -10.12 -0.41 -15.08
N THR A 165 -11.12 -0.38 -15.96
CA THR A 165 -12.47 0.09 -15.61
C THR A 165 -13.32 -1.01 -15.00
N GLN A 166 -13.03 -2.28 -15.29
CA GLN A 166 -13.80 -3.41 -14.78
C GLN A 166 -13.31 -3.84 -13.40
N LYS A 167 -14.24 -3.90 -12.44
CA LYS A 167 -13.97 -4.32 -11.06
C LYS A 167 -13.38 -5.73 -10.95
N SER A 168 -13.74 -6.64 -11.86
CA SER A 168 -13.23 -8.02 -11.92
C SER A 168 -11.73 -8.11 -12.24
N GLU A 169 -11.15 -7.06 -12.84
CA GLU A 169 -9.71 -6.97 -13.12
C GLU A 169 -8.89 -6.62 -11.86
N TYR A 170 -9.56 -6.40 -10.73
CA TYR A 170 -8.95 -6.18 -9.43
C TYR A 170 -9.26 -7.33 -8.49
N THR A 171 -8.30 -8.25 -8.41
CA THR A 171 -8.23 -9.25 -7.35
C THR A 171 -6.79 -9.31 -6.86
N THR A 172 -6.59 -9.66 -5.59
CA THR A 172 -5.24 -9.88 -5.05
C THR A 172 -4.45 -10.94 -5.82
N LYS A 173 -5.14 -11.93 -6.42
CA LYS A 173 -4.52 -12.91 -7.32
C LYS A 173 -4.06 -12.28 -8.64
N THR A 174 -4.88 -11.42 -9.25
CA THR A 174 -4.51 -10.71 -10.49
C THR A 174 -3.33 -9.78 -10.22
N MET A 175 -3.37 -9.01 -9.14
CA MET A 175 -2.30 -8.09 -8.78
C MET A 175 -1.00 -8.82 -8.38
N ALA A 176 -1.09 -10.03 -7.82
CA ALA A 176 0.07 -10.90 -7.61
C ALA A 176 0.71 -11.35 -8.94
N LYS A 177 -0.10 -11.62 -9.98
CA LYS A 177 0.43 -11.92 -11.32
C LYS A 177 1.16 -10.72 -11.93
N ASP A 178 0.71 -9.49 -11.66
CA ASP A 178 1.42 -8.29 -12.11
C ASP A 178 2.80 -8.20 -11.49
N ALA A 179 2.90 -8.45 -10.18
CA ALA A 179 4.16 -8.48 -9.47
C ALA A 179 5.09 -9.60 -9.96
N ILE A 180 4.56 -10.79 -10.29
CA ILE A 180 5.34 -11.87 -10.93
C ILE A 180 5.86 -11.42 -12.30
N ALA A 181 5.00 -10.83 -13.14
CA ALA A 181 5.39 -10.33 -14.46
C ALA A 181 6.44 -9.20 -14.36
N LEU A 182 6.35 -8.35 -13.32
CA LEU A 182 7.35 -7.34 -13.04
C LEU A 182 8.70 -7.96 -12.62
N MET A 183 8.69 -8.99 -11.78
CA MET A 183 9.92 -9.74 -11.47
C MET A 183 10.55 -10.36 -12.73
N ASP A 184 9.73 -10.91 -13.62
CA ASP A 184 10.20 -11.46 -14.91
C ASP A 184 10.78 -10.35 -15.81
N HIS A 185 10.11 -9.21 -15.90
CA HIS A 185 10.54 -8.05 -16.66
C HIS A 185 11.90 -7.51 -16.18
N LEU A 186 12.14 -7.53 -14.87
CA LEU A 186 13.40 -7.13 -14.24
C LEU A 186 14.49 -8.22 -14.29
N GLY A 187 14.17 -9.44 -14.76
CA GLY A 187 15.08 -10.58 -14.72
C GLY A 187 15.35 -11.12 -13.31
N TRP A 188 14.49 -10.81 -12.33
CA TRP A 188 14.64 -11.24 -10.95
C TRP A 188 14.09 -12.64 -10.76
N ARG A 189 14.97 -13.65 -10.71
CA ARG A 189 14.57 -15.04 -10.49
C ARG A 189 13.95 -15.27 -9.11
N GLU A 190 14.58 -14.71 -8.09
CA GLU A 190 14.17 -14.78 -6.68
C GLU A 190 14.23 -13.39 -6.05
N ALA A 191 13.37 -13.11 -5.07
CA ALA A 191 13.41 -11.86 -4.32
C ALA A 191 12.86 -12.03 -2.90
N HIS A 192 13.27 -11.14 -1.99
CA HIS A 192 12.52 -10.85 -0.78
C HIS A 192 11.28 -10.02 -1.16
N VAL A 193 10.11 -10.34 -0.61
CA VAL A 193 8.86 -9.65 -0.96
C VAL A 193 8.24 -9.03 0.28
N PHE A 194 8.11 -7.71 0.29
CA PHE A 194 7.52 -6.98 1.41
C PHE A 194 6.24 -6.28 0.97
N GLY A 195 5.15 -6.56 1.65
CA GLY A 195 3.85 -5.99 1.35
C GLY A 195 3.26 -5.23 2.52
N HIS A 196 2.53 -4.16 2.24
CA HIS A 196 1.81 -3.37 3.25
C HIS A 196 0.30 -3.42 3.03
N SER A 197 -0.48 -3.77 4.05
CA SER A 197 -1.96 -3.78 4.02
C SER A 197 -2.49 -4.62 2.84
N MET A 198 -3.20 -4.03 1.88
CA MET A 198 -3.58 -4.70 0.62
C MET A 198 -2.35 -5.33 -0.10
N GLY A 199 -1.21 -4.65 -0.09
CA GLY A 199 0.04 -5.16 -0.64
C GLY A 199 0.55 -6.41 0.06
N ALA A 200 0.32 -6.55 1.37
CA ALA A 200 0.62 -7.78 2.11
C ALA A 200 -0.31 -8.94 1.67
N MET A 201 -1.59 -8.65 1.40
CA MET A 201 -2.52 -9.64 0.84
C MET A 201 -2.09 -10.11 -0.57
N ILE A 202 -1.59 -9.18 -1.39
CA ILE A 202 -1.02 -9.48 -2.72
C ILE A 202 0.24 -10.32 -2.56
N ALA A 203 1.14 -9.95 -1.64
CA ALA A 203 2.37 -10.69 -1.35
C ALA A 203 2.08 -12.13 -0.91
N CYS A 204 1.06 -12.36 -0.07
CA CYS A 204 0.62 -13.71 0.29
C CYS A 204 0.19 -14.53 -0.94
N LYS A 205 -0.55 -13.93 -1.89
CA LYS A 205 -0.95 -14.62 -3.13
C LYS A 205 0.24 -14.91 -4.03
N LEU A 206 1.15 -13.96 -4.17
CA LEU A 206 2.38 -14.14 -4.93
C LEU A 206 3.20 -15.28 -4.34
N ALA A 207 3.41 -15.30 -3.02
CA ALA A 207 4.21 -16.31 -2.36
C ALA A 207 3.61 -17.72 -2.44
N ALA A 208 2.29 -17.84 -2.42
CA ALA A 208 1.62 -19.12 -2.66
C ALA A 208 1.64 -19.56 -4.13
N MET A 209 1.77 -18.63 -5.08
CA MET A 209 1.78 -18.91 -6.51
C MET A 209 3.17 -19.32 -7.04
N VAL A 210 4.23 -18.73 -6.49
CA VAL A 210 5.62 -18.97 -6.89
C VAL A 210 6.54 -19.14 -5.67
N PRO A 211 6.27 -20.12 -4.79
CA PRO A 211 7.02 -20.28 -3.53
C PRO A 211 8.53 -20.37 -3.72
N ASP A 212 8.99 -21.03 -4.79
CA ASP A 212 10.42 -21.21 -5.12
C ASP A 212 11.12 -19.90 -5.54
N ARG A 213 10.37 -18.80 -5.72
CA ARG A 213 10.91 -17.48 -6.08
C ARG A 213 10.99 -16.52 -4.89
N ILE A 214 10.63 -16.97 -3.70
CA ILE A 214 10.55 -16.13 -2.50
C ILE A 214 11.67 -16.47 -1.53
N LEU A 215 12.56 -15.51 -1.31
CA LEU A 215 13.65 -15.63 -0.34
C LEU A 215 13.14 -15.42 1.09
N SER A 216 12.27 -14.43 1.28
CA SER A 216 11.54 -14.18 2.52
C SER A 216 10.33 -13.27 2.27
N LEU A 217 9.41 -13.24 3.23
CA LEU A 217 8.14 -12.51 3.12
C LEU A 217 7.92 -11.59 4.32
N ALA A 218 7.71 -10.30 4.11
CA ALA A 218 7.27 -9.38 5.17
C ALA A 218 5.85 -8.89 4.91
N LEU A 219 4.99 -9.01 5.92
CA LEU A 219 3.57 -8.67 5.87
C LEU A 219 3.30 -7.57 6.89
N LEU A 220 3.24 -6.32 6.41
CA LEU A 220 3.02 -5.15 7.26
C LEU A 220 1.51 -4.84 7.32
N ASN A 221 0.97 -4.66 8.52
CA ASN A 221 -0.42 -4.22 8.76
C ASN A 221 -1.48 -5.03 8.00
N VAL A 222 -1.34 -6.37 8.01
CA VAL A 222 -2.13 -7.30 7.18
C VAL A 222 -3.38 -7.84 7.90
N THR A 223 -4.41 -8.20 7.13
CA THR A 223 -5.54 -9.04 7.57
C THR A 223 -5.78 -10.18 6.57
N GLY A 224 -6.61 -11.17 6.92
CA GLY A 224 -6.97 -12.27 6.01
C GLY A 224 -7.96 -11.91 4.89
N GLY A 225 -8.36 -10.64 4.76
CA GLY A 225 -9.32 -10.17 3.76
C GLY A 225 -10.80 -10.30 4.18
N GLY A 226 -11.72 -9.85 3.32
CA GLY A 226 -13.16 -10.01 3.51
C GLY A 226 -13.67 -9.38 4.81
N PHE A 227 -14.43 -10.14 5.62
CA PHE A 227 -14.95 -9.65 6.90
C PHE A 227 -13.84 -9.25 7.89
N GLU A 228 -12.61 -9.75 7.73
CA GLU A 228 -11.48 -9.35 8.58
C GLU A 228 -10.98 -7.93 8.26
N CYS A 229 -11.39 -7.36 7.12
CA CYS A 229 -11.19 -5.95 6.77
C CYS A 229 -12.24 -5.03 7.39
N LEU A 230 -13.29 -5.56 8.04
CA LEU A 230 -14.23 -4.71 8.75
C LEU A 230 -13.52 -4.09 9.95
N PRO A 231 -13.46 -2.75 10.00
CA PRO A 231 -12.82 -2.09 11.11
C PRO A 231 -13.74 -2.21 12.33
N ARG A 232 -13.25 -1.84 13.52
CA ARG A 232 -14.04 -1.98 14.75
C ARG A 232 -15.31 -1.15 14.65
N LEU A 233 -16.45 -1.73 15.01
CA LEU A 233 -17.74 -1.02 15.02
C LEU A 233 -17.84 -0.15 16.28
N ASP A 234 -17.07 0.93 16.30
CA ASP A 234 -17.12 1.97 17.32
C ASP A 234 -17.40 3.34 16.70
N ARG A 235 -17.74 4.32 17.54
CA ARG A 235 -18.10 5.68 17.10
C ARG A 235 -16.96 6.37 16.35
N HIS A 236 -15.72 6.09 16.74
CA HIS A 236 -14.54 6.73 16.16
C HIS A 236 -14.29 6.22 14.74
N THR A 237 -14.26 4.90 14.57
CA THR A 237 -14.10 4.23 13.29
C THR A 237 -15.25 4.53 12.34
N LEU A 238 -16.50 4.60 12.84
CA LEU A 238 -17.64 5.02 12.03
C LEU A 238 -17.49 6.48 11.56
N SER A 239 -17.00 7.37 12.43
CA SER A 239 -16.72 8.76 12.06
C SER A 239 -15.66 8.85 10.95
N ILE A 240 -14.58 8.08 11.07
CA ILE A 240 -13.54 7.96 10.03
C ILE A 240 -14.16 7.51 8.70
N ALA A 241 -14.94 6.42 8.70
CA ALA A 241 -15.57 5.89 7.49
C ALA A 241 -16.50 6.92 6.81
N VAL A 242 -17.31 7.63 7.60
CA VAL A 242 -18.20 8.69 7.07
C VAL A 242 -17.41 9.86 6.51
N ARG A 243 -16.35 10.30 7.20
CA ARG A 243 -15.49 11.40 6.71
C ARG A 243 -14.74 10.99 5.43
N PHE A 244 -14.27 9.75 5.37
CA PHE A 244 -13.61 9.18 4.20
C PHE A 244 -14.53 9.21 2.97
N LEU A 245 -15.77 8.72 3.11
CA LEU A 245 -16.77 8.71 2.03
C LEU A 245 -17.18 10.12 1.59
N LYS A 246 -17.08 11.11 2.48
CA LYS A 246 -17.46 12.51 2.20
C LYS A 246 -16.30 13.38 1.71
N ALA A 247 -15.06 12.92 1.82
CA ALA A 247 -13.88 13.70 1.44
C ALA A 247 -13.87 13.90 -0.08
N LYS A 248 -13.93 15.15 -0.53
CA LYS A 248 -13.92 15.53 -1.95
C LYS A 248 -12.76 16.46 -2.33
N THR A 249 -12.03 16.95 -1.34
CA THR A 249 -10.88 17.86 -1.54
C THR A 249 -9.62 17.24 -0.96
N PRO A 250 -8.43 17.64 -1.44
CA PRO A 250 -7.15 17.23 -0.86
C PRO A 250 -7.08 17.44 0.65
N GLU A 251 -7.59 18.57 1.14
CA GLU A 251 -7.62 18.95 2.57
C GLU A 251 -8.46 17.99 3.40
N GLN A 252 -9.65 17.67 2.92
CA GLN A 252 -10.54 16.73 3.60
C GLN A 252 -9.97 15.33 3.60
N ARG A 253 -9.36 14.93 2.47
CA ARG A 253 -8.76 13.61 2.32
C ARG A 253 -7.53 13.47 3.22
N ALA A 254 -6.63 14.45 3.22
CA ALA A 254 -5.47 14.49 4.10
C ALA A 254 -5.86 14.38 5.57
N ALA A 255 -6.87 15.15 6.02
CA ALA A 255 -7.32 15.09 7.41
C ALA A 255 -7.81 13.70 7.84
N VAL A 256 -8.46 12.96 6.94
CA VAL A 256 -8.93 11.60 7.22
C VAL A 256 -7.79 10.60 7.13
N ASP A 257 -6.94 10.70 6.10
CA ASP A 257 -5.82 9.79 5.90
C ASP A 257 -4.81 9.85 7.06
N LEU A 258 -4.61 11.02 7.68
CA LEU A 258 -3.77 11.09 8.88
C LEU A 258 -4.37 10.30 10.04
N ASP A 259 -5.69 10.42 10.26
CA ASP A 259 -6.38 9.71 11.34
C ASP A 259 -6.48 8.20 11.10
N THR A 260 -6.35 7.74 9.84
CA THR A 260 -6.30 6.30 9.50
C THR A 260 -4.87 5.76 9.54
N HIS A 261 -3.88 6.53 9.08
CA HIS A 261 -2.50 6.08 8.94
C HIS A 261 -1.75 6.06 10.27
N TYR A 262 -1.94 7.05 11.14
CA TYR A 262 -1.06 7.26 12.28
C TYR A 262 -1.77 7.13 13.62
N SER A 263 -1.01 6.74 14.65
CA SER A 263 -1.53 6.80 16.01
C SER A 263 -1.74 8.25 16.46
N LYS A 264 -2.73 8.46 17.34
CA LYS A 264 -3.02 9.79 17.90
C LYS A 264 -1.79 10.42 18.57
N GLY A 265 -1.07 9.63 19.37
CA GLY A 265 0.13 10.09 20.08
C GLY A 265 1.23 10.55 19.11
N TYR A 266 1.43 9.84 18.01
CA TYR A 266 2.40 10.23 16.99
C TYR A 266 2.03 11.53 16.27
N LEU A 267 0.73 11.76 16.01
CA LEU A 267 0.26 12.99 15.38
C LEU A 267 0.35 14.21 16.30
N GLU A 268 0.19 14.03 17.61
CA GLU A 268 0.18 15.10 18.61
C GLU A 268 1.58 15.53 19.08
N GLU A 269 2.60 14.72 18.82
CA GLU A 269 3.99 15.06 19.13
C GLU A 269 4.46 16.31 18.39
N TYR A 270 5.27 17.13 19.07
CA TYR A 270 5.89 18.31 18.49
C TYR A 270 7.21 17.97 17.80
N VAL A 271 7.35 18.42 16.56
CA VAL A 271 8.60 18.39 15.79
C VAL A 271 9.01 19.83 15.51
N GLY A 272 9.98 20.33 16.29
CA GLY A 272 10.29 21.76 16.35
C GLY A 272 9.10 22.55 16.92
N SER A 273 8.63 23.55 16.19
CA SER A 273 7.53 24.43 16.63
C SER A 273 6.13 23.94 16.28
N ASN A 274 6.00 22.88 15.48
CA ASN A 274 4.72 22.41 14.95
C ASN A 274 4.43 20.99 15.43
N THR A 275 3.15 20.63 15.54
CA THR A 275 2.77 19.23 15.72
C THR A 275 3.06 18.46 14.44
N ARG A 276 3.39 17.17 14.59
CA ARG A 276 3.60 16.28 13.45
C ARG A 276 2.36 16.21 12.56
N ARG A 277 1.16 16.28 13.14
CA ARG A 277 -0.10 16.43 12.39
C ARG A 277 -0.06 17.62 11.44
N ALA A 278 0.37 18.80 11.91
CA ALA A 278 0.39 19.99 11.07
C ALA A 278 1.37 19.85 9.90
N ILE A 279 2.55 19.26 10.15
CA ILE A 279 3.58 19.02 9.13
C ILE A 279 3.05 18.02 8.08
N LEU A 280 2.64 16.83 8.52
CA LEU A 280 2.15 15.78 7.63
C LEU A 280 0.89 16.21 6.87
N TYR A 281 0.04 17.04 7.48
CA TYR A 281 -1.15 17.57 6.80
C TYR A 281 -0.77 18.39 5.57
N GLN A 282 0.21 19.29 5.69
CA GLN A 282 0.69 20.07 4.56
C GLN A 282 1.32 19.18 3.48
N GLU A 283 2.08 18.18 3.88
CA GLU A 283 2.70 17.22 2.96
C GLU A 283 1.65 16.41 2.20
N TYR A 284 0.62 15.91 2.89
CA TYR A 284 -0.47 15.14 2.28
C TYR A 284 -1.29 16.03 1.33
N VAL A 285 -1.65 17.25 1.73
CA VAL A 285 -2.38 18.18 0.86
C VAL A 285 -1.56 18.48 -0.39
N LYS A 286 -0.26 18.75 -0.24
CA LYS A 286 0.65 19.00 -1.36
C LYS A 286 0.74 17.79 -2.29
N GLY A 287 0.92 16.59 -1.73
CA GLY A 287 1.02 15.35 -2.48
C GLY A 287 -0.24 15.06 -3.29
N ILE A 288 -1.40 15.04 -2.62
CA ILE A 288 -2.70 14.80 -3.26
C ILE A 288 -3.02 15.87 -4.30
N SER A 289 -2.67 17.14 -4.04
CA SER A 289 -2.87 18.23 -5.01
C SER A 289 -2.00 18.05 -6.25
N ALA A 290 -0.78 17.52 -6.10
CA ALA A 290 0.15 17.33 -7.22
C ALA A 290 -0.20 16.10 -8.06
N THR A 291 -0.60 14.99 -7.44
CA THR A 291 -0.89 13.73 -8.15
C THR A 291 -2.35 13.57 -8.56
N GLY A 292 -3.24 14.36 -7.94
CA GLY A 292 -4.68 14.14 -7.99
C GLY A 292 -5.15 13.03 -7.05
N MET A 293 -6.46 12.98 -6.83
CA MET A 293 -7.10 11.88 -6.11
C MET A 293 -7.13 10.62 -6.96
N GLN A 294 -7.11 9.45 -6.30
CA GLN A 294 -7.33 8.17 -6.97
C GLN A 294 -8.67 8.19 -7.72
N SER A 295 -8.69 7.61 -8.92
CA SER A 295 -9.93 7.47 -9.70
C SER A 295 -10.92 6.55 -8.99
N ASN A 296 -12.23 6.77 -9.21
CA ASN A 296 -13.28 5.92 -8.63
C ASN A 296 -13.12 4.45 -9.06
N HIS A 297 -12.79 4.19 -10.33
CA HIS A 297 -12.55 2.83 -10.82
C HIS A 297 -11.37 2.15 -10.11
N GLY A 298 -10.26 2.87 -9.93
CA GLY A 298 -9.09 2.38 -9.21
C GLY A 298 -9.39 2.10 -7.74
N PHE A 299 -10.07 3.04 -7.08
CA PHE A 299 -10.45 2.93 -5.67
C PHE A 299 -11.43 1.76 -5.45
N GLU A 300 -12.55 1.72 -6.18
CA GLU A 300 -13.54 0.63 -6.06
C GLU A 300 -12.95 -0.73 -6.44
N GLY A 301 -12.05 -0.76 -7.41
CA GLY A 301 -11.29 -1.94 -7.80
C GLY A 301 -10.40 -2.44 -6.67
N GLN A 302 -9.57 -1.59 -6.08
CA GLN A 302 -8.71 -1.98 -4.96
C GLN A 302 -9.51 -2.38 -3.71
N VAL A 303 -10.61 -1.68 -3.39
CA VAL A 303 -11.54 -2.10 -2.33
C VAL A 303 -12.11 -3.48 -2.63
N ASN A 304 -12.47 -3.78 -3.89
CA ASN A 304 -12.91 -5.12 -4.29
C ASN A 304 -11.83 -6.17 -4.05
N ALA A 305 -10.57 -5.87 -4.39
CA ALA A 305 -9.46 -6.79 -4.19
C ALA A 305 -9.30 -7.14 -2.70
N CYS A 306 -9.39 -6.16 -1.80
CA CYS A 306 -9.38 -6.37 -0.35
C CYS A 306 -10.59 -7.19 0.13
N TRP A 307 -11.79 -6.84 -0.35
CA TRP A 307 -13.04 -7.49 0.07
C TRP A 307 -13.14 -8.95 -0.38
N THR A 308 -12.67 -9.24 -1.58
CA THR A 308 -12.71 -10.60 -2.16
C THR A 308 -11.47 -11.42 -1.80
N HIS A 309 -10.47 -10.82 -1.14
CA HIS A 309 -9.30 -11.55 -0.68
C HIS A 309 -9.69 -12.58 0.38
N LYS A 310 -9.12 -13.77 0.24
CA LYS A 310 -9.19 -14.84 1.24
C LYS A 310 -7.99 -15.74 1.04
N MET A 311 -7.27 -16.02 2.12
CA MET A 311 -6.25 -17.08 2.14
C MET A 311 -6.92 -18.44 2.24
N LYS A 312 -6.67 -19.30 1.25
CA LYS A 312 -7.10 -20.69 1.23
C LYS A 312 -6.14 -21.52 2.08
N GLN A 313 -6.63 -22.61 2.66
CA GLN A 313 -5.82 -23.52 3.46
C GLN A 313 -4.62 -24.06 2.66
N MET A 314 -4.84 -24.44 1.40
CA MET A 314 -3.78 -24.88 0.48
C MET A 314 -2.70 -23.79 0.27
N GLU A 315 -3.07 -22.51 0.17
CA GLU A 315 -2.09 -21.42 -0.01
C GLU A 315 -1.24 -21.23 1.24
N ILE A 316 -1.84 -21.38 2.43
CA ILE A 316 -1.11 -21.36 3.70
C ILE A 316 -0.16 -22.55 3.78
N GLU A 317 -0.60 -23.74 3.37
CA GLU A 317 0.23 -24.95 3.35
C GLU A 317 1.42 -24.83 2.40
N LEU A 318 1.20 -24.28 1.20
CA LEU A 318 2.28 -24.02 0.24
C LEU A 318 3.35 -23.09 0.81
N ILE A 319 2.95 -21.99 1.46
CA ILE A 319 3.88 -21.07 2.12
C ILE A 319 4.65 -21.78 3.24
N ARG A 320 3.96 -22.59 4.06
CA ARG A 320 4.61 -23.33 5.15
C ARG A 320 5.61 -24.36 4.65
N SER A 321 5.24 -25.13 3.62
CA SER A 321 6.10 -26.19 3.07
C SER A 321 7.30 -25.65 2.30
N ALA A 322 7.22 -24.42 1.79
CA ALA A 322 8.33 -23.76 1.10
C ALA A 322 9.49 -23.39 2.04
N GLY A 323 9.23 -23.26 3.35
CA GLY A 323 10.26 -23.09 4.37
C GLY A 323 10.92 -21.70 4.44
N PHE A 324 10.64 -20.78 3.52
CA PHE A 324 11.14 -19.40 3.60
C PHE A 324 10.54 -18.66 4.80
N LEU A 325 11.33 -17.73 5.37
CA LEU A 325 10.96 -17.01 6.58
C LEU A 325 9.92 -15.92 6.32
N VAL A 326 9.01 -15.74 7.28
CA VAL A 326 7.94 -14.73 7.25
C VAL A 326 8.02 -13.81 8.47
N SER A 327 7.94 -12.49 8.26
CA SER A 327 7.69 -11.51 9.33
C SER A 327 6.31 -10.91 9.18
N VAL A 328 5.48 -11.03 10.22
CA VAL A 328 4.22 -10.27 10.33
C VAL A 328 4.48 -9.08 11.24
N ILE A 329 4.52 -7.87 10.67
CA ILE A 329 4.85 -6.63 11.39
C ILE A 329 3.59 -5.77 11.49
N HIS A 330 3.17 -5.38 12.70
CA HIS A 330 1.86 -4.76 12.87
C HIS A 330 1.83 -3.66 13.92
N GLY A 331 1.11 -2.58 13.63
CA GLY A 331 0.85 -1.48 14.57
C GLY A 331 -0.23 -1.82 15.60
N ARG A 332 0.08 -1.76 16.89
CA ARG A 332 -0.88 -2.02 17.99
C ARG A 332 -2.10 -1.11 17.99
N HIS A 333 -1.97 0.10 17.42
CA HIS A 333 -3.02 1.12 17.36
C HIS A 333 -3.65 1.23 15.97
N ASP A 334 -3.46 0.23 15.11
CA ASP A 334 -4.07 0.18 13.80
C ASP A 334 -5.60 0.12 13.89
N VAL A 335 -6.26 1.17 13.39
CA VAL A 335 -7.72 1.33 13.38
C VAL A 335 -8.38 0.73 12.14
N ILE A 336 -7.59 0.38 11.12
CA ILE A 336 -8.05 -0.17 9.85
C ILE A 336 -7.93 -1.70 9.86
N ALA A 337 -6.72 -2.20 10.07
CA ALA A 337 -6.40 -3.61 10.12
C ALA A 337 -6.19 -4.04 11.57
N GLN A 338 -7.16 -4.74 12.15
CA GLN A 338 -7.06 -5.12 13.56
C GLN A 338 -5.94 -6.16 13.78
N ILE A 339 -5.04 -5.87 14.71
CA ILE A 339 -3.86 -6.71 15.03
C ILE A 339 -4.20 -8.18 15.34
N TYR A 340 -5.40 -8.47 15.86
CA TYR A 340 -5.85 -9.84 16.11
C TYR A 340 -5.83 -10.71 14.84
N TYR A 341 -6.19 -10.14 13.68
CA TYR A 341 -6.17 -10.89 12.41
C TYR A 341 -4.75 -11.16 11.93
N ALA A 342 -3.83 -10.21 12.13
CA ALA A 342 -2.41 -10.41 11.83
C ALA A 342 -1.79 -11.51 12.70
N ARG A 343 -2.08 -11.50 14.01
CA ARG A 343 -1.64 -12.58 14.93
C ARG A 343 -2.18 -13.95 14.51
N ARG A 344 -3.46 -14.03 14.14
CA ARG A 344 -4.05 -15.28 13.61
C ARG A 344 -3.41 -15.74 12.32
N LEU A 345 -3.01 -14.83 11.44
CA LEU A 345 -2.29 -15.17 10.22
C LEU A 345 -0.90 -15.71 10.55
N ALA A 346 -0.16 -15.05 11.45
CA ALA A 346 1.14 -15.53 11.93
C ALA A 346 1.03 -16.94 12.54
N GLU A 347 0.04 -17.18 13.41
CA GLU A 347 -0.25 -18.51 13.97
C GLU A 347 -0.55 -19.58 12.91
N LYS A 348 -1.26 -19.22 11.84
CA LYS A 348 -1.54 -20.15 10.73
C LYS A 348 -0.28 -20.47 9.92
N LEU A 349 0.68 -19.55 9.87
CA LEU A 349 1.94 -19.68 9.16
C LEU A 349 3.05 -20.30 10.00
N HIS A 350 2.80 -20.68 11.26
CA HIS A 350 3.78 -21.40 12.08
C HIS A 350 4.27 -22.70 11.38
N PRO A 351 5.59 -23.02 11.41
CA PRO A 351 6.65 -22.33 12.16
C PRO A 351 7.36 -21.22 11.36
N VAL A 352 7.03 -20.98 10.08
CA VAL A 352 7.82 -20.05 9.26
C VAL A 352 7.62 -18.56 9.61
N ALA A 353 6.63 -18.22 10.45
CA ALA A 353 6.28 -16.84 10.78
C ALA A 353 6.73 -16.38 12.17
N ARG A 354 7.24 -15.15 12.23
CA ARG A 354 7.47 -14.34 13.43
C ARG A 354 6.45 -13.21 13.49
N MET A 355 5.97 -12.86 14.69
CA MET A 355 5.12 -11.69 14.92
C MET A 355 5.94 -10.53 15.51
N VAL A 356 5.84 -9.33 14.95
CA VAL A 356 6.50 -8.11 15.42
C VAL A 356 5.44 -7.04 15.68
N ASP A 357 5.09 -6.87 16.95
CA ASP A 357 4.06 -5.91 17.39
C ASP A 357 4.69 -4.58 17.80
N LEU A 358 4.39 -3.50 17.09
CA LEU A 358 4.98 -2.18 17.33
C LEU A 358 3.95 -1.15 17.83
N PRO A 359 4.33 -0.16 18.66
CA PRO A 359 3.43 0.88 19.14
C PRO A 359 3.08 1.94 18.09
N GLY A 360 2.49 1.56 16.95
CA GLY A 360 2.08 2.47 15.89
C GLY A 360 0.70 2.21 15.29
N GLY A 361 0.30 3.08 14.36
CA GLY A 361 -0.97 3.02 13.61
C GLY A 361 -0.94 2.08 12.39
N HIS A 362 -1.79 2.38 11.40
CA HIS A 362 -1.86 1.58 10.17
C HIS A 362 -0.60 1.70 9.33
N LEU A 363 0.03 2.87 9.24
CA LEU A 363 1.27 3.12 8.51
C LEU A 363 2.48 2.97 9.46
N VAL A 364 2.58 1.81 10.11
CA VAL A 364 3.62 1.53 11.13
C VAL A 364 5.04 1.67 10.56
N SER A 365 5.20 1.44 9.26
CA SER A 365 6.45 1.62 8.53
C SER A 365 6.96 3.07 8.53
N HIS A 366 6.09 4.06 8.67
CA HIS A 366 6.48 5.46 8.79
C HIS A 366 6.65 5.83 10.25
N GLU A 367 5.68 5.48 11.08
CA GLU A 367 5.65 5.83 12.51
C GLU A 367 6.77 5.16 13.33
N ARG A 368 7.23 3.98 12.92
CA ARG A 368 8.32 3.20 13.53
C ARG A 368 9.34 2.78 12.49
N THR A 369 9.81 3.77 11.72
CA THR A 369 10.72 3.56 10.59
C THR A 369 11.96 2.75 10.97
N GLU A 370 12.64 3.10 12.06
CA GLU A 370 13.87 2.42 12.48
C GLU A 370 13.63 0.96 12.86
N GLU A 371 12.60 0.69 13.67
CA GLU A 371 12.28 -0.67 14.10
C GLU A 371 11.79 -1.55 12.96
N VAL A 372 11.01 -0.97 12.03
CA VAL A 372 10.55 -1.68 10.83
C VAL A 372 11.73 -1.97 9.90
N ASN A 373 12.59 -1.00 9.61
CA ASN A 373 13.75 -1.20 8.75
C ASN A 373 14.70 -2.25 9.36
N LYS A 374 14.93 -2.20 10.68
CA LYS A 374 15.68 -3.22 11.40
C LYS A 374 15.07 -4.61 11.24
N ALA A 375 13.75 -4.76 11.43
CA ALA A 375 13.06 -6.03 11.27
C ALA A 375 13.13 -6.58 9.83
N LEU A 376 13.05 -5.72 8.82
CA LEU A 376 13.21 -6.11 7.41
C LEU A 376 14.63 -6.59 7.11
N ILE A 377 15.66 -5.87 7.60
CA ILE A 377 17.07 -6.26 7.44
C ILE A 377 17.37 -7.55 8.19
N GLU A 378 16.85 -7.73 9.41
CA GLU A 378 16.96 -8.99 10.16
C GLU A 378 16.38 -10.17 9.38
N LEU A 379 15.21 -9.99 8.76
CA LEU A 379 14.58 -11.02 7.94
C LEU A 379 15.43 -11.39 6.72
N ILE A 380 15.99 -10.40 6.01
CA ILE A 380 16.92 -10.63 4.89
C ILE A 380 18.12 -11.45 5.36
N LYS A 381 18.79 -10.99 6.42
CA LYS A 381 19.98 -11.67 6.96
C LYS A 381 19.68 -13.09 7.43
N ALA A 382 18.55 -13.32 8.09
CA ALA A 382 18.16 -14.65 8.54
C ALA A 382 17.87 -15.59 7.37
N SER A 383 17.26 -15.08 6.30
CA SER A 383 17.05 -15.83 5.05
C SER A 383 18.37 -16.18 4.37
N GLU A 384 19.29 -15.22 4.24
CA GLU A 384 20.63 -15.44 3.67
C GLU A 384 21.47 -16.43 4.51
N ALA A 385 21.33 -16.37 5.84
CA ALA A 385 21.95 -17.29 6.78
C ALA A 385 21.25 -18.65 6.85
N LYS A 386 20.16 -18.86 6.11
CA LYS A 386 19.34 -20.08 6.10
C LYS A 386 18.90 -20.50 7.52
N THR A 387 18.45 -19.53 8.33
CA THR A 387 17.91 -19.80 9.66
C THR A 387 16.72 -20.76 9.56
N GLU A 388 16.68 -21.75 10.43
CA GLU A 388 15.58 -22.72 10.48
C GLU A 388 14.28 -22.03 10.94
N PRO A 389 13.11 -22.37 10.35
CA PRO A 389 11.83 -21.78 10.74
C PRO A 389 11.53 -21.81 12.24
N HIS A 390 11.91 -22.89 12.93
CA HIS A 390 11.72 -23.04 14.37
C HIS A 390 12.55 -22.07 15.21
N ASP A 391 13.74 -21.67 14.73
CA ASP A 391 14.59 -20.68 15.38
C ASP A 391 14.15 -19.24 15.05
N TRP A 392 13.44 -19.07 13.94
CA TRP A 392 12.91 -17.78 13.50
C TRP A 392 11.65 -17.35 14.24
N THR A 393 10.74 -18.30 14.52
CA THR A 393 9.43 -17.97 15.11
C THR A 393 9.53 -17.58 16.57
N ASN A 394 8.72 -16.60 16.96
CA ASN A 394 8.50 -16.22 18.37
C ASN A 394 7.07 -16.57 18.84
N LEU A 395 6.35 -17.38 18.05
CA LEU A 395 5.02 -17.84 18.39
C LEU A 395 5.14 -19.06 19.31
N PRO A 396 4.22 -19.22 20.28
CA PRO A 396 4.26 -20.37 21.17
C PRO A 396 4.01 -21.65 20.36
N GLU A 397 4.78 -22.70 20.65
CA GLU A 397 4.45 -24.03 20.16
C GLU A 397 3.04 -24.38 20.62
N LYS A 398 2.15 -24.68 19.67
CA LYS A 398 0.84 -25.24 20.01
C LYS A 398 1.08 -26.63 20.57
N SER A 399 1.20 -26.73 21.90
CA SER A 399 1.10 -28.03 22.55
C SER A 399 -0.19 -28.70 22.05
N LEU A 400 -0.09 -29.94 21.60
CA LEU A 400 -1.24 -30.81 21.33
C LEU A 400 -2.19 -30.93 22.54
N GLY A 401 -1.82 -30.35 23.69
CA GLY A 401 -2.59 -30.21 24.91
C GLY A 401 -4.01 -29.71 24.69
N TRP A 402 -4.29 -28.71 23.85
CA TRP A 402 -5.68 -28.22 23.73
C TRP A 402 -6.64 -29.28 23.13
N MET A 403 -6.16 -30.12 22.20
CA MET A 403 -6.94 -31.25 21.68
C MET A 403 -6.99 -32.40 22.68
N ALA A 404 -5.92 -32.67 23.42
CA ALA A 404 -5.89 -33.68 24.48
C ALA A 404 -6.77 -33.32 25.68
N THR A 405 -6.79 -32.05 26.11
CA THR A 405 -7.67 -31.50 27.15
C THR A 405 -9.11 -31.49 26.68
N ARG A 406 -9.38 -31.20 25.40
CA ARG A 406 -10.74 -31.27 24.84
C ARG A 406 -11.22 -32.71 24.69
N MET A 407 -10.36 -33.65 24.31
CA MET A 407 -10.65 -35.09 24.29
C MET A 407 -10.83 -35.67 25.70
N SER A 408 -10.05 -35.20 26.68
CA SER A 408 -10.21 -35.55 28.11
C SER A 408 -11.52 -34.99 28.68
N LEU A 409 -11.88 -33.76 28.34
CA LEU A 409 -13.16 -33.14 28.71
C LEU A 409 -14.35 -33.77 28.00
N ILE A 410 -14.20 -34.27 26.77
CA ILE A 410 -15.26 -35.00 26.06
C ILE A 410 -15.43 -36.41 26.66
N ARG A 411 -14.33 -37.08 27.02
CA ARG A 411 -14.36 -38.42 27.64
C ARG A 411 -14.85 -38.42 29.09
N LYS A 412 -14.72 -37.30 29.81
CA LYS A 412 -15.29 -37.10 31.16
C LYS A 412 -16.74 -36.59 31.17
N ARG A 413 -17.33 -36.30 30.01
CA ARG A 413 -18.66 -35.66 29.90
C ARG A 413 -19.71 -36.53 29.19
N THR A 414 -19.44 -37.83 29.07
CA THR A 414 -20.44 -38.84 28.67
C THR A 414 -21.18 -39.46 29.84
N ASP A 415 -20.98 -38.99 31.07
CA ASP A 415 -21.92 -39.22 32.17
C ASP A 415 -22.44 -37.88 32.70
N GLU A 416 -23.78 -37.77 32.69
CA GLU A 416 -24.62 -36.77 33.35
C GLU A 416 -24.73 -35.33 32.75
N GLY A 417 -25.80 -35.13 31.96
CA GLY A 417 -26.83 -34.13 32.32
C GLY A 417 -26.72 -32.67 31.86
N ASN A 418 -25.80 -32.26 30.98
CA ASN A 418 -25.57 -30.82 30.72
C ASN A 418 -25.73 -30.32 29.25
N CYS A 419 -26.27 -31.12 28.33
CA CYS A 419 -26.41 -30.74 26.91
C CYS A 419 -27.57 -29.76 26.64
N VAL A 420 -28.59 -29.73 27.50
CA VAL A 420 -29.83 -28.96 27.28
C VAL A 420 -29.64 -27.45 27.54
N SER A 421 -28.85 -27.07 28.54
CA SER A 421 -28.65 -25.65 28.91
C SER A 421 -27.88 -24.83 27.87
N PHE A 422 -26.90 -25.45 27.18
CA PHE A 422 -26.10 -24.76 26.17
C PHE A 422 -26.88 -24.50 24.87
N MET A 423 -27.71 -25.46 24.46
CA MET A 423 -28.60 -25.32 23.30
C MET A 423 -29.63 -24.21 23.54
N CYS A 424 -30.28 -24.17 24.71
CA CYS A 424 -31.24 -23.11 25.05
C CYS A 424 -30.61 -21.69 25.00
N ASN A 425 -29.39 -21.52 25.50
CA ASN A 425 -28.70 -20.21 25.50
C ASN A 425 -28.30 -19.76 24.08
N MET A 426 -27.97 -20.71 23.18
CA MET A 426 -27.76 -20.39 21.76
C MET A 426 -29.05 -20.01 21.04
N PHE A 427 -30.16 -20.71 21.31
CA PHE A 427 -31.46 -20.38 20.73
C PHE A 427 -32.00 -19.05 21.22
N GLU A 428 -31.82 -18.68 22.49
CA GLU A 428 -32.20 -17.36 23.01
C GLU A 428 -31.41 -16.23 22.34
N LYS A 429 -30.09 -16.39 22.16
CA LYS A 429 -29.25 -15.40 21.48
C LYS A 429 -29.59 -15.26 20.00
N LEU A 430 -29.93 -16.36 19.32
CA LEU A 430 -30.40 -16.35 17.94
C LEU A 430 -31.76 -15.65 17.83
N HIS A 431 -32.68 -15.94 18.76
CA HIS A 431 -34.00 -15.32 18.83
C HIS A 431 -33.92 -13.80 19.06
N LEU A 432 -33.06 -13.35 19.99
CA LEU A 432 -32.79 -11.92 20.22
C LEU A 432 -32.19 -11.23 18.98
N CYS A 433 -31.29 -11.91 18.26
CA CYS A 433 -30.71 -11.40 17.02
C CYS A 433 -31.77 -11.25 15.91
N LEU A 434 -32.67 -12.24 15.77
CA LEU A 434 -33.76 -12.20 14.79
C LEU A 434 -34.79 -11.11 15.11
N LEU A 435 -35.14 -10.93 16.39
CA LEU A 435 -36.04 -9.85 16.82
C LEU A 435 -35.43 -8.46 16.54
N TYR A 436 -34.13 -8.30 16.75
CA TYR A 436 -33.41 -7.06 16.44
C TYR A 436 -33.42 -6.74 14.94
N LEU A 437 -33.16 -7.75 14.10
CA LEU A 437 -33.24 -7.60 12.64
C LEU A 437 -34.66 -7.26 12.18
N PHE A 438 -35.68 -7.91 12.75
CA PHE A 438 -37.08 -7.62 12.45
C PHE A 438 -37.47 -6.19 12.84
N GLY A 439 -36.98 -5.69 13.98
CA GLY A 439 -37.16 -4.31 14.41
C GLY A 439 -36.55 -3.29 13.43
N LEU A 440 -35.36 -3.57 12.90
CA LEU A 440 -34.72 -2.74 11.87
C LEU A 440 -35.52 -2.73 10.56
N PHE A 441 -36.06 -3.88 10.14
CA PHE A 441 -36.92 -3.97 8.96
C PHE A 441 -38.25 -3.21 9.14
N ALA A 442 -38.89 -3.32 10.30
CA ALA A 442 -40.12 -2.60 10.62
C ALA A 442 -39.89 -1.07 10.60
N LEU A 443 -38.78 -0.61 11.18
CA LEU A 443 -38.40 0.80 11.19
C LEU A 443 -38.12 1.33 9.77
N ALA A 444 -37.40 0.55 8.95
CA ALA A 444 -37.13 0.89 7.56
C ALA A 444 -38.43 0.96 6.73
N PHE A 445 -39.34 0.01 6.93
CA PHE A 445 -40.65 -0.02 6.27
C PHE A 445 -41.53 1.17 6.69
N GLU A 446 -41.54 1.53 7.97
CA GLU A 446 -42.32 2.67 8.46
C GLU A 446 -41.77 4.00 7.93
N ASN A 447 -40.44 4.16 7.88
CA ASN A 447 -39.80 5.32 7.25
C ASN A 447 -40.12 5.39 5.76
N ALA A 448 -40.05 4.28 5.02
CA ALA A 448 -40.42 4.24 3.61
C ALA A 448 -41.90 4.64 3.39
N ARG A 449 -42.81 4.15 4.25
CA ARG A 449 -44.23 4.50 4.20
C ARG A 449 -44.50 5.97 4.50
N ARG A 450 -43.77 6.58 5.44
CA ARG A 450 -43.86 8.01 5.76
C ARG A 450 -43.38 8.86 4.58
N THR A 451 -42.28 8.48 3.94
CA THR A 451 -41.77 9.15 2.73
C THR A 451 -42.78 9.09 1.60
N PHE A 452 -43.40 7.92 1.36
CA PHE A 452 -44.40 7.73 0.31
C PHE A 452 -45.68 8.55 0.55
N ARG A 453 -46.09 8.75 1.81
CA ARG A 453 -47.23 9.61 2.18
C ARG A 453 -46.95 11.11 2.07
N SER A 454 -45.68 11.52 2.05
CA SER A 454 -45.29 12.93 1.89
C SER A 454 -45.29 13.40 0.43
N ILE A 455 -45.37 12.48 -0.53
CA ILE A 455 -45.45 12.78 -1.95
C ILE A 455 -46.92 13.06 -2.28
N LYS A 456 -47.33 14.33 -2.30
CA LYS A 456 -48.66 14.74 -2.79
C LYS A 456 -48.75 14.49 -4.31
N PRO A 457 -49.88 13.98 -4.83
CA PRO A 457 -50.11 13.95 -6.27
C PRO A 457 -50.28 15.38 -6.80
N ALA A 458 -49.53 15.73 -7.85
CA ALA A 458 -49.70 16.98 -8.58
C ALA A 458 -51.08 17.00 -9.24
N ARG A 459 -51.93 17.99 -8.91
CA ARG A 459 -53.18 18.22 -9.62
C ARG A 459 -52.87 18.81 -10.99
N ILE A 460 -53.13 18.07 -12.05
CA ILE A 460 -53.20 18.59 -13.41
C ILE A 460 -54.57 19.28 -13.53
N GLY A 461 -54.58 20.61 -13.64
CA GLY A 461 -55.79 21.38 -13.91
C GLY A 461 -56.24 21.20 -15.36
N HIS A 462 -57.55 21.04 -15.57
CA HIS A 462 -58.14 21.15 -16.90
C HIS A 462 -58.13 22.61 -17.35
N SER A 463 -57.44 22.91 -18.47
CA SER A 463 -57.72 24.12 -19.25
C SER A 463 -58.67 23.76 -20.38
N ILE A 464 -59.83 24.39 -20.34
CA ILE A 464 -60.80 24.51 -21.43
C ILE A 464 -60.16 25.32 -22.56
N THR A 465 -60.19 24.78 -23.78
CA THR A 465 -60.63 25.45 -25.02
C THR A 465 -60.85 24.40 -26.08
#